data_AF-A0A3R9ZLB5-F1
#
_entry.id   AF-A0A3R9ZLB5-F1
#
_cell.length_a   1.000
_cell.length_b   1.000
_cell.length_c   1.000
_cell.angle_alpha   90.00
_cell.angle_beta   90.00
_cell.angle_gamma   90.00
#
_symmetry.space_group_name_H-M   'P 1'
#
loop_
_entity.id
_entity.type
_entity.pdbx_description
1 polymer ?
#
loop_
_entity_poly.entity_id
_entity_poly.type
_entity_poly.pdbx_seq_one_letter_code
_entity_poly.pdbx_strand_id
1 'polypeptide(L)'
;LLEDKIEGMNALVKAANKSGKFNYDQNVSGLQTPDKYTLVIRLVKPDYNFPLLLAHDPTGAVAREVIEKYKDKAGFVMGHPVGTGPYMLSKWIPASRIVLKANPEYRGFIWNFNASSPGDEAIVKRLKGKQMPQIGTIDIQVMEENQSRWLAFQRGEVDIIQLEGQLVSKAIKDGKLRPELAKEGVQLSRIVDPEISYIYWNLKDPVVGGMSKEKIALRRAIAMSRSIDQEIKLVRNSDAERLHFPVPPGVVG
;
A
#
# COMPACT_ATOMS: atom_id res chain seq x y z
N LEU A 1 6.75 12.90 7.58
CA LEU A 1 5.26 13.01 7.57
C LEU A 1 4.75 14.10 8.52
N LEU A 2 5.11 14.08 9.80
CA LEU A 2 4.57 15.00 10.82
C LEU A 2 5.50 16.16 11.25
N GLU A 3 6.65 16.29 10.60
CA GLU A 3 7.62 17.36 10.87
C GLU A 3 6.98 18.75 10.66
N ASP A 4 7.22 19.67 11.58
CA ASP A 4 6.68 21.04 11.58
C ASP A 4 5.16 21.16 11.60
N LYS A 5 4.42 20.07 11.87
CA LYS A 5 2.95 20.09 11.89
C LYS A 5 2.35 20.25 13.27
N ILE A 6 2.88 19.57 14.30
CA ILE A 6 2.27 19.51 15.63
C ILE A 6 3.00 20.45 16.59
N GLU A 7 2.25 21.29 17.31
CA GLU A 7 2.83 22.23 18.28
C GLU A 7 3.69 21.50 19.33
N GLY A 8 4.91 22.01 19.55
CA GLY A 8 5.85 21.45 20.54
C GLY A 8 6.58 20.17 20.12
N MET A 9 6.18 19.50 19.04
CA MET A 9 6.79 18.23 18.61
C MET A 9 8.24 18.38 18.14
N ASN A 10 8.55 19.45 17.41
CA ASN A 10 9.88 19.62 16.81
C ASN A 10 11.00 19.71 17.86
N ALA A 11 10.72 20.31 19.02
CA ALA A 11 11.67 20.39 20.12
C ALA A 11 12.02 18.99 20.65
N LEU A 12 11.02 18.12 20.80
CA LEU A 12 11.19 16.73 21.22
C LEU A 12 11.96 15.91 20.18
N VAL A 13 11.62 16.04 18.90
CA VAL A 13 12.35 15.37 17.80
C VAL A 13 13.81 15.82 17.76
N LYS A 14 14.09 17.12 17.88
CA LYS A 14 15.45 17.66 17.90
C LYS A 14 16.25 17.14 19.11
N ALA A 15 15.61 17.01 20.27
CA ALA A 15 16.24 16.41 21.45
C ALA A 15 16.55 14.93 21.23
N ALA A 16 15.61 14.17 20.65
CA ALA A 16 15.77 12.75 20.33
C ALA A 16 16.89 12.51 19.32
N ASN A 17 17.01 13.34 18.28
CA ASN A 17 18.09 13.24 17.29
C ASN A 17 19.47 13.49 17.90
N LYS A 18 19.56 14.34 18.91
CA LYS A 18 20.82 14.59 19.64
C LYS A 18 21.18 13.46 20.59
N SER A 19 20.20 12.89 21.29
CA SER A 19 20.41 11.85 22.30
C SER A 19 20.43 10.43 21.73
N GLY A 20 19.93 10.24 20.51
CA GLY A 20 19.63 8.93 19.93
C GLY A 20 18.44 8.22 20.56
N LYS A 21 17.68 8.89 21.45
CA LYS A 21 16.54 8.29 22.17
C LYS A 21 15.35 9.24 22.23
N PHE A 22 14.20 8.77 21.78
CA PHE A 22 12.93 9.48 21.91
C PHE A 22 12.37 9.35 23.34
N ASN A 23 11.97 10.47 23.95
CA ASN A 23 11.34 10.48 25.26
C ASN A 23 9.82 10.46 25.11
N TYR A 24 9.21 9.28 25.26
CA TYR A 24 7.76 9.10 25.16
C TYR A 24 6.97 9.72 26.31
N ASP A 25 7.62 10.04 27.43
CA ASP A 25 6.99 10.65 28.61
C ASP A 25 7.01 12.18 28.57
N GLN A 26 7.68 12.77 27.57
CA GLN A 26 7.71 14.22 27.41
C GLN A 26 6.35 14.73 26.92
N ASN A 27 5.72 15.60 27.71
CA ASN A 27 4.52 16.32 27.28
C ASN A 27 4.81 17.15 26.02
N VAL A 28 3.91 17.02 25.03
CA VAL A 28 3.90 17.79 23.78
C VAL A 28 2.69 18.71 23.82
N SER A 29 2.88 20.02 23.71
CA SER A 29 1.79 21.00 23.86
C SER A 29 0.65 20.79 22.86
N GLY A 30 0.98 20.33 21.66
CA GLY A 30 0.02 20.01 20.61
C GLY A 30 -0.61 18.62 20.69
N LEU A 31 -0.30 17.80 21.70
CA LEU A 31 -0.94 16.50 21.93
C LEU A 31 -1.50 16.44 23.34
N GLN A 32 -2.83 16.42 23.46
CA GLN A 32 -3.51 16.42 24.76
C GLN A 32 -4.58 15.34 24.79
N THR A 33 -4.76 14.73 25.95
CA THR A 33 -5.85 13.78 26.21
C THR A 33 -6.66 14.27 27.43
N PRO A 34 -7.60 15.20 27.24
CA PRO A 34 -8.35 15.79 28.35
C PRO A 34 -9.20 14.76 29.11
N ASP A 35 -9.52 13.64 28.46
CA ASP A 35 -10.17 12.47 29.05
C ASP A 35 -9.70 11.18 28.35
N LYS A 36 -10.26 10.03 28.75
CA LYS A 36 -9.87 8.70 28.26
C LYS A 36 -10.23 8.40 26.80
N TYR A 37 -11.14 9.16 26.21
CA TYR A 37 -11.70 8.91 24.88
C TYR A 37 -11.45 10.07 23.89
N THR A 38 -10.78 11.13 24.32
CA THR A 38 -10.51 12.31 23.50
C THR A 38 -9.01 12.49 23.28
N LEU A 39 -8.59 12.52 22.00
CA LEU A 39 -7.27 12.97 21.58
C LEU A 39 -7.41 14.33 20.89
N VAL A 40 -6.75 15.35 21.44
CA VAL A 40 -6.65 16.68 20.85
C VAL A 40 -5.28 16.84 20.21
N ILE A 41 -5.27 17.17 18.92
CA ILE A 41 -4.06 17.48 18.16
C ILE A 41 -4.11 18.94 17.72
N ARG A 42 -3.18 19.77 18.20
CA ARG A 42 -3.03 21.16 17.77
C ARG A 42 -1.90 21.29 16.76
N LEU A 43 -2.23 21.89 15.63
CA LEU A 43 -1.29 22.10 14.54
C LEU A 43 -0.66 23.49 14.63
N VAL A 44 0.60 23.59 14.24
CA VAL A 44 1.33 24.87 14.17
C VAL A 44 0.67 25.86 13.20
N LYS A 45 0.02 25.34 12.15
CA LYS A 45 -0.78 26.09 11.19
C LYS A 45 -1.89 25.20 10.61
N PRO A 46 -2.95 25.77 10.01
CA PRO A 46 -3.96 24.98 9.31
C PRO A 46 -3.35 24.07 8.23
N ASP A 47 -3.74 22.80 8.22
CA ASP A 47 -3.35 21.80 7.23
C ASP A 47 -4.55 20.89 6.91
N TYR A 48 -5.20 21.15 5.79
CA TYR A 48 -6.37 20.39 5.34
C TYR A 48 -6.04 18.94 4.96
N ASN A 49 -4.77 18.62 4.71
CA ASN A 49 -4.33 17.26 4.41
C ASN A 49 -4.04 16.45 5.67
N PHE A 50 -4.06 17.06 6.86
CA PHE A 50 -3.70 16.38 8.11
C PHE A 50 -4.52 15.10 8.38
N PRO A 51 -5.84 15.04 8.13
CA PRO A 51 -6.59 13.80 8.28
C PRO A 51 -6.09 12.67 7.36
N LEU A 52 -5.68 13.00 6.13
CA LEU A 52 -5.09 12.03 5.19
C LEU A 52 -3.73 11.53 5.69
N LEU A 53 -2.96 12.38 6.36
CA LEU A 53 -1.70 11.98 6.98
C LEU A 53 -1.91 10.98 8.13
N LEU A 54 -2.99 11.16 8.91
CA LEU A 54 -3.36 10.23 10.00
C LEU A 54 -3.90 8.88 9.49
N ALA A 55 -4.31 8.81 8.22
CA ALA A 55 -4.76 7.57 7.58
C ALA A 55 -3.60 6.72 7.04
N HIS A 56 -2.34 7.17 7.17
CA HIS A 56 -1.17 6.46 6.66
C HIS A 56 -0.62 5.45 7.69
N ASP A 57 -0.05 4.33 7.22
CA ASP A 57 0.42 3.24 8.10
C ASP A 57 1.31 3.64 9.30
N PRO A 58 2.29 4.58 9.19
CA PRO A 58 3.14 4.99 10.31
C PRO A 58 2.40 5.71 11.44
N THR A 59 1.16 6.17 11.22
CA THR A 59 0.33 6.78 12.26
C THR A 59 -0.64 5.80 12.90
N GLY A 60 -0.53 4.49 12.58
CA GLY A 60 -1.26 3.44 13.26
C GLY A 60 -1.01 3.44 14.77
N ALA A 61 -2.09 3.38 15.56
CA ALA A 61 -1.99 3.28 17.01
C ALA A 61 -1.46 1.91 17.44
N VAL A 62 -0.49 1.91 18.35
CA VAL A 62 0.17 0.71 18.88
C VAL A 62 0.14 0.70 20.40
N ALA A 63 0.15 -0.50 21.00
CA ALA A 63 0.25 -0.66 22.45
C ALA A 63 1.69 -0.36 22.91
N ARG A 64 1.86 0.70 23.71
CA ARG A 64 3.19 1.19 24.15
C ARG A 64 3.98 0.10 24.87
N GLU A 65 3.33 -0.64 25.76
CA GLU A 65 3.90 -1.73 26.54
C GLU A 65 4.44 -2.87 25.67
N VAL A 66 3.83 -3.11 24.51
CA VAL A 66 4.30 -4.12 23.55
C VAL A 66 5.54 -3.61 22.83
N ILE A 67 5.54 -2.35 22.40
CA ILE A 67 6.72 -1.71 21.80
C ILE A 67 7.90 -1.73 22.77
N GLU A 68 7.69 -1.32 24.02
CA GLU A 68 8.74 -1.29 25.03
C GLU A 68 9.32 -2.68 25.32
N LYS A 69 8.48 -3.72 25.31
CA LYS A 69 8.87 -5.10 25.62
C LYS A 69 9.52 -5.85 24.45
N TYR A 70 9.00 -5.71 23.23
CA TYR A 70 9.32 -6.60 22.11
C TYR A 70 10.08 -5.95 20.96
N LYS A 71 10.34 -4.63 21.00
CA LYS A 71 11.02 -3.96 19.89
C LYS A 71 12.41 -4.53 19.64
N ASP A 72 12.78 -4.64 18.38
CA ASP A 72 14.15 -4.91 17.96
C ASP A 72 15.03 -3.64 18.06
N LYS A 73 16.28 -3.74 17.61
CA LYS A 73 17.24 -2.63 17.61
C LYS A 73 16.80 -1.44 16.75
N ALA A 74 15.96 -1.68 15.75
CA ALA A 74 15.42 -0.67 14.86
C ALA A 74 14.06 -0.12 15.35
N GLY A 75 13.52 -0.64 16.45
CA GLY A 75 12.25 -0.20 17.03
C GLY A 75 11.03 -0.95 16.52
N PHE A 76 11.19 -2.02 15.73
CA PHE A 76 10.08 -2.78 15.16
C PHE A 76 9.65 -3.94 16.06
N VAL A 77 8.36 -4.27 16.03
CA VAL A 77 7.75 -5.39 16.78
C VAL A 77 7.13 -6.44 15.85
N MET A 78 7.75 -6.70 14.69
CA MET A 78 7.14 -7.54 13.64
C MET A 78 6.77 -8.96 14.08
N GLY A 79 7.45 -9.52 15.08
CA GLY A 79 7.14 -10.83 15.63
C GLY A 79 6.04 -10.84 16.69
N HIS A 80 5.66 -9.68 17.22
CA HIS A 80 4.63 -9.52 18.25
C HIS A 80 3.78 -8.25 17.98
N PRO A 81 3.23 -8.07 16.77
CA PRO A 81 2.41 -6.90 16.48
C PRO A 81 1.09 -7.02 17.25
N VAL A 82 0.74 -5.96 17.98
CA VAL A 82 -0.52 -5.85 18.72
C VAL A 82 -1.22 -4.57 18.31
N GLY A 83 -2.45 -4.71 17.83
CA GLY A 83 -3.31 -3.61 17.39
C GLY A 83 -4.79 -3.95 17.58
N THR A 84 -5.66 -3.08 17.10
CA THR A 84 -7.12 -3.18 17.28
C THR A 84 -7.87 -3.65 16.02
N GLY A 85 -7.12 -4.18 15.05
CA GLY A 85 -7.65 -4.59 13.75
C GLY A 85 -8.46 -5.89 13.77
N PRO A 86 -9.04 -6.27 12.62
CA PRO A 86 -9.89 -7.46 12.47
C PRO A 86 -9.12 -8.79 12.57
N TYR A 87 -7.80 -8.77 12.48
CA TYR A 87 -6.95 -9.96 12.50
C TYR A 87 -5.76 -9.79 13.43
N MET A 88 -5.36 -10.89 14.07
CA MET A 88 -4.23 -10.98 15.00
C MET A 88 -3.18 -11.95 14.47
N LEU A 89 -1.90 -11.67 14.71
CA LEU A 89 -0.83 -12.59 14.37
C LEU A 89 -0.94 -13.87 15.22
N SER A 90 -1.13 -15.01 14.57
CA SER A 90 -1.17 -16.32 15.22
C SER A 90 0.15 -17.09 15.06
N LYS A 91 0.85 -16.93 13.93
CA LYS A 91 2.14 -17.58 13.67
C LYS A 91 2.94 -16.77 12.66
N TRP A 92 4.24 -16.69 12.89
CA TRP A 92 5.18 -16.13 11.93
C TRP A 92 6.40 -17.03 11.79
N ILE A 93 6.72 -17.40 10.55
CA ILE A 93 7.99 -17.99 10.15
C ILE A 93 8.62 -16.99 9.17
N PRO A 94 9.71 -16.29 9.54
CA PRO A 94 10.36 -15.32 8.69
C PRO A 94 10.63 -15.87 7.28
N ALA A 95 10.39 -15.03 6.26
CA ALA A 95 10.56 -15.34 4.85
C ALA A 95 9.76 -16.56 4.32
N SER A 96 8.83 -17.12 5.10
CA SER A 96 8.11 -18.34 4.72
C SER A 96 6.61 -18.24 4.89
N ARG A 97 6.12 -17.84 6.07
CA ARG A 97 4.68 -17.95 6.38
C ARG A 97 4.21 -16.99 7.46
N ILE A 98 3.07 -16.37 7.25
CA ILE A 98 2.37 -15.54 8.23
C ILE A 98 0.93 -16.05 8.34
N VAL A 99 0.53 -16.50 9.53
CA VAL A 99 -0.85 -16.91 9.81
C VAL A 99 -1.51 -15.89 10.71
N LEU A 100 -2.61 -15.32 10.24
CA LEU A 100 -3.45 -14.40 11.00
C LEU A 100 -4.79 -15.06 11.33
N LYS A 101 -5.31 -14.81 12.54
CA LYS A 101 -6.64 -15.28 12.95
C LYS A 101 -7.56 -14.10 13.19
N ALA A 102 -8.85 -14.26 12.89
CA ALA A 102 -9.84 -13.24 13.18
C ALA A 102 -9.80 -12.87 14.67
N ASN A 103 -9.84 -11.57 14.95
CA ASN A 103 -9.87 -11.04 16.30
C ASN A 103 -11.30 -11.15 16.87
N PRO A 104 -11.55 -11.98 17.90
CA PRO A 104 -12.90 -12.13 18.46
C PRO A 104 -13.41 -10.85 19.13
N GLU A 105 -12.51 -9.96 19.57
CA GLU A 105 -12.84 -8.69 20.21
C GLU A 105 -12.95 -7.53 19.20
N TYR A 106 -12.80 -7.80 17.90
CA TYR A 106 -12.99 -6.76 16.90
C TYR A 106 -14.45 -6.34 16.85
N ARG A 107 -14.71 -5.04 17.02
CA ARG A 107 -16.06 -4.43 17.00
C ARG A 107 -16.90 -4.79 15.77
N GLY A 108 -16.25 -5.18 14.68
CA GLY A 108 -16.89 -5.55 13.43
C GLY A 108 -17.61 -4.38 12.77
N PHE A 109 -18.23 -4.68 11.64
CA PHE A 109 -19.17 -3.79 10.97
C PHE A 109 -20.06 -4.60 10.03
N ILE A 110 -21.22 -4.04 9.68
CA ILE A 110 -22.07 -4.60 8.63
C ILE A 110 -21.61 -4.03 7.30
N TRP A 111 -21.25 -4.91 6.37
CA TRP A 111 -20.82 -4.52 5.04
C TRP A 111 -21.99 -3.89 4.27
N ASN A 112 -21.87 -2.62 3.90
CA ASN A 112 -22.93 -1.85 3.25
C ASN A 112 -22.34 -0.80 2.28
N PHE A 113 -21.40 -1.22 1.43
CA PHE A 113 -20.79 -0.34 0.43
C PHE A 113 -21.57 -0.34 -0.89
N ASN A 114 -21.44 0.75 -1.65
CA ASN A 114 -21.98 0.87 -3.00
C ASN A 114 -20.94 0.45 -4.04
N ALA A 115 -21.39 -0.02 -5.20
CA ALA A 115 -20.52 -0.27 -6.33
C ALA A 115 -19.92 1.05 -6.83
N SER A 116 -18.62 1.06 -7.11
CA SER A 116 -17.91 2.21 -7.67
C SER A 116 -17.43 1.95 -9.10
N SER A 117 -17.45 0.68 -9.53
CA SER A 117 -17.23 0.24 -10.90
C SER A 117 -18.22 -0.87 -11.28
N PRO A 118 -18.45 -1.14 -12.58
CA PRO A 118 -19.32 -2.24 -13.02
C PRO A 118 -18.92 -3.62 -12.45
N GLY A 119 -17.64 -3.83 -12.15
CA GLY A 119 -17.15 -5.09 -11.55
C GLY A 119 -17.59 -5.30 -10.09
N ASP A 120 -17.93 -4.22 -9.38
CA ASP A 120 -18.22 -4.28 -7.95
C ASP A 120 -19.66 -4.74 -7.65
N GLU A 121 -20.58 -4.67 -8.62
CA GLU A 121 -22.00 -4.97 -8.38
C GLU A 121 -22.22 -6.38 -7.83
N ALA A 122 -21.50 -7.36 -8.38
CA ALA A 122 -21.55 -8.74 -7.90
C ALA A 122 -21.00 -8.88 -6.47
N ILE A 123 -19.94 -8.13 -6.14
CA ILE A 123 -19.35 -8.11 -4.79
C ILE A 123 -20.35 -7.51 -3.81
N VAL A 124 -20.94 -6.36 -4.16
CA VAL A 124 -21.97 -5.68 -3.36
C VAL A 124 -23.14 -6.61 -3.09
N LYS A 125 -23.70 -7.23 -4.13
CA LYS A 125 -24.83 -8.16 -3.98
C LYS A 125 -24.51 -9.33 -3.05
N ARG A 126 -23.28 -9.83 -3.06
CA ARG A 126 -22.84 -10.98 -2.26
C ARG A 126 -22.49 -10.62 -0.82
N LEU A 127 -22.02 -9.40 -0.55
CA LEU A 127 -21.49 -9.00 0.75
C LEU A 127 -22.44 -8.09 1.55
N LYS A 128 -23.37 -7.40 0.90
CA LYS A 128 -24.31 -6.49 1.57
C LYS A 128 -25.05 -7.18 2.72
N GLY A 129 -25.01 -6.54 3.89
CA GLY A 129 -25.65 -7.04 5.11
C GLY A 129 -24.83 -8.04 5.92
N LYS A 130 -23.66 -8.49 5.43
CA LYS A 130 -22.82 -9.44 6.17
C LYS A 130 -22.00 -8.75 7.25
N GLN A 131 -21.89 -9.40 8.42
CA GLN A 131 -21.00 -8.98 9.50
C GLN A 131 -19.54 -9.24 9.13
N MET A 132 -18.63 -8.32 9.42
CA MET A 132 -17.20 -8.46 9.12
C MET A 132 -16.34 -8.60 10.40
N PRO A 133 -15.22 -9.34 10.35
CA PRO A 133 -14.72 -10.15 9.22
C PRO A 133 -15.49 -11.47 9.02
N GLN A 134 -15.51 -11.99 7.80
CA GLN A 134 -16.13 -13.29 7.47
C GLN A 134 -15.13 -14.45 7.39
N ILE A 135 -13.85 -14.15 7.17
CA ILE A 135 -12.80 -15.15 7.06
C ILE A 135 -12.16 -15.35 8.44
N GLY A 136 -12.10 -16.59 8.91
CA GLY A 136 -11.56 -16.91 10.25
C GLY A 136 -10.04 -16.95 10.31
N THR A 137 -9.35 -17.35 9.23
CA THR A 137 -7.89 -17.43 9.17
C THR A 137 -7.39 -16.96 7.81
N ILE A 138 -6.34 -16.14 7.83
CA ILE A 138 -5.59 -15.73 6.64
C ILE A 138 -4.23 -16.40 6.73
N ASP A 139 -3.87 -17.17 5.70
CA ASP A 139 -2.57 -17.85 5.61
C ASP A 139 -1.78 -17.28 4.44
N ILE A 140 -0.79 -16.44 4.77
CA ILE A 140 0.07 -15.79 3.80
C ILE A 140 1.32 -16.64 3.64
N GLN A 141 1.47 -17.24 2.47
CA GLN A 141 2.63 -18.05 2.11
C GLN A 141 3.59 -17.22 1.25
N VAL A 142 4.85 -17.12 1.69
CA VAL A 142 5.89 -16.37 0.97
C VAL A 142 6.50 -17.29 -0.08
N MET A 143 6.31 -16.92 -1.34
CA MET A 143 6.82 -17.66 -2.50
C MET A 143 7.37 -16.63 -3.48
N GLU A 144 8.68 -16.50 -3.56
CA GLU A 144 9.33 -15.46 -4.39
C GLU A 144 9.19 -15.74 -5.89
N GLU A 145 9.21 -17.02 -6.28
CA GLU A 145 9.17 -17.44 -7.67
C GLU A 145 7.75 -17.47 -8.24
N ASN A 146 7.53 -16.73 -9.32
CA ASN A 146 6.24 -16.58 -9.99
C ASN A 146 5.64 -17.93 -10.41
N GLN A 147 6.46 -18.82 -10.96
CA GLN A 147 5.99 -20.13 -11.41
C GLN A 147 5.53 -21.02 -10.25
N SER A 148 6.20 -20.94 -9.11
CA SER A 148 5.80 -21.67 -7.91
C SER A 148 4.44 -21.18 -7.40
N ARG A 149 4.24 -19.85 -7.32
CA ARG A 149 2.94 -19.25 -6.96
C ARG A 149 1.82 -19.71 -7.89
N TRP A 150 2.09 -19.71 -9.20
CA TRP A 150 1.13 -20.16 -10.20
C TRP A 150 0.70 -21.62 -10.00
N LEU A 151 1.67 -22.53 -9.78
CA LEU A 151 1.37 -23.94 -9.55
C LEU A 151 0.59 -24.17 -8.24
N ALA A 152 0.95 -23.46 -7.17
CA ALA A 152 0.20 -23.53 -5.90
C ALA A 152 -1.25 -23.08 -6.08
N PHE A 153 -1.47 -21.98 -6.82
CA PHE A 153 -2.81 -21.50 -7.16
C PHE A 153 -3.61 -22.54 -7.95
N GLN A 154 -3.02 -23.13 -9.00
CA GLN A 154 -3.68 -24.17 -9.80
C GLN A 154 -4.03 -25.44 -9.00
N ARG A 155 -3.27 -25.74 -7.95
CA ARG A 155 -3.54 -26.86 -7.04
C ARG A 155 -4.52 -26.51 -5.91
N GLY A 156 -4.98 -25.26 -5.82
CA GLY A 156 -5.85 -24.80 -4.73
C GLY A 156 -5.13 -24.64 -3.38
N GLU A 157 -3.81 -24.52 -3.37
CA GLU A 157 -3.01 -24.29 -2.16
C GLU A 157 -3.06 -22.82 -1.70
N VAL A 158 -3.37 -21.90 -2.61
CA VAL A 158 -3.59 -20.47 -2.35
C VAL A 158 -4.79 -19.96 -3.14
N ASP A 159 -5.57 -19.05 -2.56
CA ASP A 159 -6.81 -18.53 -3.16
C ASP A 159 -6.57 -17.26 -4.01
N ILE A 160 -5.46 -16.56 -3.77
CA ILE A 160 -5.15 -15.27 -4.39
C ILE A 160 -3.67 -15.25 -4.77
N ILE A 161 -3.39 -14.85 -6.01
CA ILE A 161 -2.05 -14.51 -6.48
C ILE A 161 -2.08 -13.20 -7.25
N GLN A 162 -0.98 -12.46 -7.21
CA GLN A 162 -0.76 -11.32 -8.10
C GLN A 162 -0.27 -11.83 -9.46
N LEU A 163 -0.90 -11.35 -10.53
CA LEU A 163 -0.44 -11.61 -11.90
C LEU A 163 0.61 -10.56 -12.27
N GLU A 164 1.80 -11.02 -12.63
CA GLU A 164 2.90 -10.14 -13.02
C GLU A 164 3.86 -10.85 -13.98
N GLY A 165 4.61 -10.06 -14.76
CA GLY A 165 5.61 -10.54 -15.70
C GLY A 165 5.05 -11.61 -16.65
N GLN A 166 5.72 -12.77 -16.69
CA GLN A 166 5.35 -13.87 -17.59
C GLN A 166 4.04 -14.58 -17.21
N LEU A 167 3.51 -14.39 -16.00
CA LEU A 167 2.23 -15.02 -15.62
C LEU A 167 1.05 -14.37 -16.32
N VAL A 168 1.16 -13.09 -16.69
CA VAL A 168 0.08 -12.36 -17.38
C VAL A 168 -0.31 -13.11 -18.67
N SER A 169 0.65 -13.53 -19.49
CA SER A 169 0.36 -14.26 -20.73
C SER A 169 -0.21 -15.67 -20.50
N LYS A 170 0.06 -16.28 -19.33
CA LYS A 170 -0.49 -17.58 -18.92
C LYS A 170 -1.94 -17.50 -18.47
N ALA A 171 -2.34 -16.38 -17.86
CA ALA A 171 -3.69 -16.20 -17.32
C ALA A 171 -4.61 -15.39 -18.25
N ILE A 172 -4.03 -14.47 -19.02
CA ILE A 172 -4.73 -13.49 -19.83
C ILE A 172 -4.46 -13.74 -21.31
N LYS A 173 -5.50 -13.62 -22.13
CA LYS A 173 -5.42 -13.57 -23.60
C LYS A 173 -6.34 -12.46 -24.11
N ASP A 174 -5.81 -11.60 -24.98
CA ASP A 174 -6.56 -10.47 -25.56
C ASP A 174 -7.23 -9.59 -24.49
N GLY A 175 -6.53 -9.36 -23.38
CA GLY A 175 -6.99 -8.56 -22.25
C GLY A 175 -8.00 -9.25 -21.32
N LYS A 176 -8.44 -10.47 -21.63
CA LYS A 176 -9.44 -11.23 -20.85
C LYS A 176 -8.84 -12.46 -20.18
N LEU A 177 -9.42 -12.86 -19.04
CA LEU A 177 -9.10 -14.13 -18.41
C LEU A 177 -9.35 -15.28 -19.40
N ARG A 178 -8.41 -16.22 -19.47
CA ARG A 178 -8.52 -17.37 -20.35
C ARG A 178 -9.71 -18.26 -19.97
N PRO A 179 -10.45 -18.82 -20.96
CA PRO A 179 -11.68 -19.57 -20.69
C PRO A 179 -11.50 -20.80 -19.78
N GLU A 180 -10.35 -21.47 -19.84
CA GLU A 180 -10.02 -22.61 -19.00
C GLU A 180 -10.02 -22.25 -17.51
N LEU A 181 -9.42 -21.11 -17.15
CA LEU A 181 -9.40 -20.62 -15.77
C LEU A 181 -10.79 -20.15 -15.32
N ALA A 182 -11.52 -19.47 -16.21
CA ALA A 182 -12.88 -19.04 -15.91
C ALA A 182 -13.83 -20.22 -15.63
N LYS A 183 -13.67 -21.34 -16.36
CA LYS A 183 -14.44 -22.58 -16.12
C LYS A 183 -14.14 -23.21 -14.76
N GLU A 184 -12.93 -23.05 -14.25
CA GLU A 184 -12.51 -23.47 -12.91
C GLU A 184 -12.97 -22.50 -11.81
N GLY A 185 -13.69 -21.43 -12.17
CA GLY A 185 -14.22 -20.45 -11.22
C GLY A 185 -13.23 -19.33 -10.84
N VAL A 186 -12.08 -19.27 -11.49
CA VAL A 186 -11.10 -18.19 -11.29
C VAL A 186 -11.69 -16.85 -11.73
N GLN A 187 -11.39 -15.80 -10.97
CA GLN A 187 -11.81 -14.43 -11.26
C GLN A 187 -10.59 -13.54 -11.46
N LEU A 188 -10.66 -12.65 -12.44
CA LEU A 188 -9.67 -11.60 -12.63
C LEU A 188 -10.13 -10.34 -11.91
N SER A 189 -9.36 -9.90 -10.92
CA SER A 189 -9.45 -8.54 -10.38
C SER A 189 -8.33 -7.71 -11.01
N ARG A 190 -8.69 -6.59 -11.61
CA ARG A 190 -7.76 -5.64 -12.21
C ARG A 190 -8.13 -4.24 -11.75
N ILE A 191 -7.14 -3.53 -11.24
CA ILE A 191 -7.24 -2.13 -10.84
C ILE A 191 -6.14 -1.35 -11.56
N VAL A 192 -6.37 -0.05 -11.77
CA VAL A 192 -5.32 0.87 -12.19
C VAL A 192 -4.66 1.37 -10.91
N ASP A 193 -3.44 0.92 -10.67
CA ASP A 193 -2.69 1.40 -9.52
C ASP A 193 -2.32 2.88 -9.72
N PRO A 194 -2.41 3.72 -8.67
CA PRO A 194 -1.99 5.12 -8.71
C PRO A 194 -0.45 5.24 -8.70
N GLU A 195 0.22 4.48 -9.56
CA GLU A 195 1.66 4.44 -9.78
C GLU A 195 1.99 5.02 -11.16
N ILE A 196 3.13 5.69 -11.27
CA ILE A 196 3.69 6.09 -12.56
C ILE A 196 5.06 5.44 -12.77
N SER A 197 5.26 4.85 -13.94
CA SER A 197 6.58 4.49 -14.45
C SER A 197 7.03 5.58 -15.43
N TYR A 198 8.17 6.22 -15.16
CA TYR A 198 8.71 7.25 -16.05
C TYR A 198 10.24 7.21 -16.12
N ILE A 199 10.80 7.68 -17.23
CA ILE A 199 12.23 7.92 -17.35
C ILE A 199 12.50 9.37 -16.95
N TYR A 200 13.49 9.57 -16.09
CA TYR A 200 13.96 10.89 -15.69
C TYR A 200 15.35 11.16 -16.24
N TRP A 201 15.71 12.44 -16.28
CA TRP A 201 17.03 12.90 -16.72
C TRP A 201 17.79 13.46 -15.53
N ASN A 202 19.02 13.00 -15.32
CA ASN A 202 19.91 13.66 -14.38
C ASN A 202 20.29 15.05 -14.93
N LEU A 203 19.77 16.12 -14.33
CA LEU A 203 20.02 17.48 -14.82
C LEU A 203 21.47 17.95 -14.64
N LYS A 204 22.30 17.21 -13.89
CA LYS A 204 23.75 17.47 -13.76
C LYS A 204 24.59 16.75 -14.82
N ASP A 205 23.99 15.87 -15.62
CA ASP A 205 24.70 15.16 -16.67
C ASP A 205 25.19 16.14 -17.76
N PRO A 206 26.46 16.03 -18.23
CA PRO A 206 27.01 16.98 -19.20
C PRO A 206 26.38 16.86 -20.60
N VAL A 207 25.76 15.73 -20.94
CA VAL A 207 25.16 15.45 -22.25
C VAL A 207 23.67 15.75 -22.26
N VAL A 208 22.91 15.19 -21.32
CA VAL A 208 21.44 15.31 -21.29
C VAL A 208 20.91 16.27 -20.23
N GLY A 209 21.77 16.76 -19.33
CA GLY A 209 21.42 17.70 -18.28
C GLY A 209 21.38 19.17 -18.74
N GLY A 210 21.04 20.06 -17.81
CA GLY A 210 20.92 21.50 -18.07
C GLY A 210 19.62 21.96 -18.74
N MET A 211 19.44 23.28 -18.84
CA MET A 211 18.20 23.93 -19.30
C MET A 211 18.37 24.75 -20.58
N SER A 212 19.49 24.61 -21.30
CA SER A 212 19.67 25.28 -22.60
C SER A 212 18.67 24.71 -23.62
N LYS A 213 18.37 25.49 -24.66
CA LYS A 213 17.40 25.09 -25.70
C LYS A 213 17.82 23.79 -26.39
N GLU A 214 19.10 23.63 -26.66
CA GLU A 214 19.68 22.44 -27.31
C GLU A 214 19.51 21.19 -26.44
N LYS A 215 19.74 21.33 -25.13
CA LYS A 215 19.57 20.22 -24.16
C LYS A 215 18.10 19.83 -24.00
N ILE A 216 17.18 20.81 -23.94
CA ILE A 216 15.74 20.55 -23.91
C ILE A 216 15.29 19.85 -25.20
N ALA A 217 15.75 20.32 -26.36
CA ALA A 217 15.44 19.72 -27.65
C ALA A 217 15.94 18.28 -27.74
N LEU A 218 17.17 18.00 -27.28
CA LEU A 218 17.72 16.64 -27.22
C LEU A 218 16.86 15.71 -26.35
N ARG A 219 16.51 16.12 -25.13
CA ARG A 219 15.65 15.30 -24.25
C ARG A 219 14.28 15.03 -24.86
N ARG A 220 13.68 16.02 -25.53
CA ARG A 220 12.42 15.83 -26.27
C ARG A 220 12.58 14.84 -27.41
N ALA A 221 13.66 14.94 -28.19
CA ALA A 221 13.93 14.00 -29.28
C ALA A 221 14.05 12.55 -28.78
N ILE A 222 14.80 12.31 -27.70
CA ILE A 222 14.93 10.96 -27.10
C ILE A 222 13.60 10.50 -26.46
N ALA A 223 12.82 11.41 -25.88
CA ALA A 223 11.50 11.08 -25.37
C ALA A 223 10.52 10.69 -26.50
N MET A 224 10.60 11.34 -27.66
CA MET A 224 9.75 11.05 -28.83
C MET A 224 10.22 9.85 -29.64
N SER A 225 11.48 9.41 -29.51
CA SER A 225 12.02 8.27 -30.27
C SER A 225 11.49 6.90 -29.80
N ARG A 226 10.77 6.86 -28.68
CA ARG A 226 10.15 5.64 -28.14
C ARG A 226 8.67 5.60 -28.46
N SER A 227 8.15 4.40 -28.72
CA SER A 227 6.70 4.19 -28.79
C SER A 227 6.21 3.59 -27.48
N ILE A 228 5.57 4.41 -26.64
CA ILE A 228 4.96 3.96 -25.38
C ILE A 228 3.88 2.92 -25.65
N ASP A 229 3.10 3.09 -26.72
CA ASP A 229 2.01 2.16 -27.06
C ASP A 229 2.56 0.77 -27.44
N GLN A 230 3.70 0.71 -28.16
CA GLN A 230 4.37 -0.56 -28.46
C GLN A 230 5.01 -1.17 -27.20
N GLU A 231 5.60 -0.37 -26.32
CA GLU A 231 6.13 -0.86 -25.04
C GLU A 231 5.03 -1.50 -24.19
N ILE A 232 3.89 -0.81 -24.03
CA ILE A 232 2.72 -1.34 -23.30
C ILE A 232 2.26 -2.65 -23.92
N LYS A 233 2.12 -2.70 -25.25
CA LYS A 233 1.64 -3.90 -25.95
C LYS A 233 2.60 -5.08 -25.85
N LEU A 234 3.89 -4.86 -26.11
CA LEU A 234 4.87 -5.93 -26.31
C LEU A 234 5.61 -6.32 -25.03
N VAL A 235 5.98 -5.34 -24.20
CA VAL A 235 6.78 -5.57 -22.99
C VAL A 235 5.87 -5.78 -21.78
N ARG A 236 4.79 -5.00 -21.68
CA ARG A 236 3.85 -5.08 -20.55
C ARG A 236 2.61 -5.93 -20.83
N ASN A 237 2.56 -6.64 -21.96
CA ASN A 237 1.43 -7.51 -22.34
C ASN A 237 0.06 -6.79 -22.28
N SER A 238 0.03 -5.51 -22.61
CA SER A 238 -1.15 -4.63 -22.49
C SER A 238 -1.69 -4.45 -21.06
N ASP A 239 -0.86 -4.71 -20.05
CA ASP A 239 -1.20 -4.58 -18.62
C ASP A 239 -0.67 -3.27 -18.03
N ALA A 240 -0.88 -2.17 -18.76
CA ALA A 240 -0.55 -0.81 -18.34
C ALA A 240 -1.35 0.21 -19.16
N GLU A 241 -1.58 1.39 -18.57
CA GLU A 241 -2.18 2.53 -19.26
C GLU A 241 -1.14 3.59 -19.59
N ARG A 242 -1.36 4.30 -20.72
CA ARG A 242 -0.48 5.39 -21.10
C ARG A 242 -0.69 6.58 -20.18
N LEU A 243 0.40 7.04 -19.60
CA LEU A 243 0.40 8.26 -18.81
C LEU A 243 0.37 9.49 -19.73
N HIS A 244 -0.61 10.37 -19.51
CA HIS A 244 -0.74 11.66 -20.23
C HIS A 244 -0.36 12.88 -19.37
N PHE A 245 -0.34 12.72 -18.04
CA PHE A 245 -0.06 13.75 -17.06
C PHE A 245 0.82 13.19 -15.95
N PRO A 246 1.62 14.00 -15.23
CA PRO A 246 2.48 13.52 -14.14
C PRO A 246 1.69 12.97 -12.93
N VAL A 247 0.38 13.19 -12.88
CA VAL A 247 -0.51 12.65 -11.85
C VAL A 247 -1.27 11.46 -12.46
N PRO A 248 -1.19 10.26 -11.86
CA PRO A 248 -1.90 9.09 -12.38
C PRO A 248 -3.42 9.21 -12.15
N PRO A 249 -4.23 8.46 -12.93
CA PRO A 249 -5.67 8.36 -12.68
C PRO A 249 -5.97 7.92 -11.24
N GLY A 250 -7.07 8.42 -10.68
CA GLY A 250 -7.53 8.05 -9.33
C GLY A 250 -6.87 8.80 -8.18
N VAL A 251 -5.81 9.59 -8.42
CA VAL A 251 -5.26 10.50 -7.40
C VAL A 251 -6.05 11.81 -7.42
N VAL A 252 -6.80 12.04 -6.33
CA VAL A 252 -7.55 13.29 -6.12
C VAL A 252 -6.63 14.32 -5.46
N GLY A 253 -6.65 15.55 -5.96
CA GLY A 253 -5.89 16.70 -5.44
C GLY A 253 -6.80 17.88 -5.15
#